data_AF-A0A965YGR4-F1
#
_entry.id   AF-A0A965YGR4-F1
#
_cell.length_a   1.000
_cell.length_b   1.000
_cell.length_c   1.000
_cell.angle_alpha   90.00
_cell.angle_beta   90.00
_cell.angle_gamma   90.00
#
_symmetry.space_group_name_H-M   'P 1'
#
loop_
_entity.id
_entity.type
_entity.pdbx_description
1 polymer ?
#
loop_
_entity_poly.entity_id
_entity_poly.type
_entity_poly.pdbx_seq_one_letter_code
_entity_poly.pdbx_strand_id
1 'polypeptide(L)'
;EKGFLIKDQEGKPYQEFFWGGEASFIDFNNPQAKEWWKSQLKAQYLDHGCTGIWNDNNELELEDVGLEAFKTKALYPIRMAQASYEAFKEERPDERPWIYSRSGYAGLQRFARTWSGDNVSDWKTLHYNQLMGIGFGLSGLPYFGHDLGGFFGPFPEEELLIRSCQSAVLQGRFVMHSWREEGTPTEPWSYPTALEPIRSLILEHYRFMPYLYSCAYEAAVEGKPIERSLHLEFPEDQALKSDTVHSLFGPSLLKVLVTEKGCHEARVHLPKGLWWYDKAGMAIEGGCDLTVPYPCNGEVVWFAREGSVIPTAPHLTHLGTAFFEQVEFLHSALANG
;
A
#
# COMPACT_ATOMS: atom_id res chain seq x y z
N GLU A 1 -37.09 -5.99 -1.88
CA GLU A 1 -38.30 -5.34 -1.32
C GLU A 1 -38.19 -3.82 -1.22
N LYS A 2 -37.18 -3.26 -0.51
CA LYS A 2 -37.06 -1.79 -0.34
C LYS A 2 -36.53 -1.00 -1.55
N GLY A 3 -36.17 -1.68 -2.65
CA GLY A 3 -35.66 -1.03 -3.86
C GLY A 3 -34.27 -0.38 -3.71
N PHE A 4 -33.43 -0.90 -2.82
CA PHE A 4 -32.08 -0.37 -2.54
C PHE A 4 -30.99 -0.93 -3.44
N LEU A 5 -31.31 -1.89 -4.30
CA LEU A 5 -30.36 -2.53 -5.21
C LEU A 5 -30.41 -1.87 -6.58
N ILE A 6 -29.29 -1.87 -7.30
CA ILE A 6 -29.24 -1.56 -8.72
C ILE A 6 -30.20 -2.51 -9.44
N LYS A 7 -30.97 -1.97 -10.39
CA LYS A 7 -32.00 -2.73 -11.12
C LYS A 7 -31.59 -2.99 -12.56
N ASP A 8 -32.03 -4.11 -13.12
CA ASP A 8 -31.99 -4.43 -14.54
C ASP A 8 -33.10 -3.67 -15.32
N GLN A 9 -33.19 -3.94 -16.63
CA GLN A 9 -34.15 -3.30 -17.53
C GLN A 9 -35.61 -3.66 -17.18
N GLU A 10 -35.80 -4.84 -16.57
CA GLU A 10 -37.09 -5.36 -16.10
C GLU A 10 -37.45 -4.84 -14.68
N GLY A 11 -36.58 -4.06 -14.05
CA GLY A 11 -36.78 -3.48 -12.73
C GLY A 11 -36.51 -4.43 -11.56
N LYS A 12 -35.93 -5.62 -11.81
CA LYS A 12 -35.48 -6.57 -10.80
C LYS A 12 -34.05 -6.24 -10.37
N PRO A 13 -33.57 -6.72 -9.20
CA PRO A 13 -32.18 -6.54 -8.83
C PRO A 13 -31.24 -7.10 -9.89
N TYR A 14 -30.35 -6.24 -10.38
CA TYR A 14 -29.29 -6.65 -11.29
C TYR A 14 -28.31 -7.58 -10.55
N GLN A 15 -27.94 -8.70 -11.18
CA GLN A 15 -27.09 -9.73 -10.58
C GLN A 15 -25.79 -9.88 -11.37
N GLU A 16 -24.67 -9.98 -10.65
CA GLU A 16 -23.37 -10.35 -11.19
C GLU A 16 -22.77 -11.48 -10.35
N PHE A 17 -21.79 -12.17 -10.94
CA PHE A 17 -20.98 -13.15 -10.25
C PHE A 17 -19.71 -12.50 -9.71
N PHE A 18 -19.42 -12.69 -8.43
CA PHE A 18 -18.15 -12.31 -7.80
C PHE A 18 -17.65 -13.50 -6.98
N TRP A 19 -16.53 -13.31 -6.28
CA TRP A 19 -15.86 -14.37 -5.52
C TRP A 19 -16.79 -15.19 -4.60
N GLY A 20 -17.78 -14.54 -3.99
CA GLY A 20 -18.75 -15.17 -3.08
C GLY A 20 -19.97 -15.82 -3.75
N GLY A 21 -20.07 -15.79 -5.07
CA GLY A 21 -21.21 -16.27 -5.84
C GLY A 21 -22.00 -15.14 -6.52
N GLU A 22 -23.26 -15.39 -6.82
CA GLU A 22 -24.15 -14.40 -7.45
C GLU A 22 -24.73 -13.43 -6.41
N ALA A 23 -24.62 -12.12 -6.64
CA ALA A 23 -25.31 -11.11 -5.83
C ALA A 23 -25.62 -9.83 -6.62
N SER A 24 -26.31 -8.93 -5.93
CA SER A 24 -26.70 -7.61 -6.43
C SER A 24 -25.99 -6.50 -5.65
N PHE A 25 -25.83 -5.36 -6.30
CA PHE A 25 -25.16 -4.19 -5.72
C PHE A 25 -26.15 -3.20 -5.12
N ILE A 26 -25.79 -2.64 -3.97
CA ILE A 26 -26.52 -1.51 -3.36
C ILE A 26 -26.40 -0.29 -4.27
N ASP A 27 -27.51 0.32 -4.66
CA ASP A 27 -27.50 1.52 -5.48
C ASP A 27 -27.16 2.76 -4.63
N PHE A 28 -25.88 3.14 -4.59
CA PHE A 28 -25.45 4.34 -3.89
C PHE A 28 -25.92 5.67 -4.54
N ASN A 29 -26.62 5.65 -5.68
CA ASN A 29 -27.36 6.84 -6.16
C ASN A 29 -28.64 7.06 -5.35
N ASN A 30 -29.20 6.01 -4.73
CA ASN A 30 -30.39 6.10 -3.90
C ASN A 30 -29.98 6.53 -2.47
N PRO A 31 -30.36 7.74 -2.00
CA PRO A 31 -29.99 8.22 -0.68
C PRO A 31 -30.46 7.30 0.45
N GLN A 32 -31.62 6.65 0.29
CA GLN A 32 -32.14 5.71 1.30
C GLN A 32 -31.31 4.42 1.35
N ALA A 33 -30.79 3.96 0.22
CA ALA A 33 -29.90 2.81 0.16
C ALA A 33 -28.53 3.13 0.80
N LYS A 34 -28.02 4.34 0.56
CA LYS A 34 -26.81 4.85 1.22
C LYS A 34 -26.97 4.91 2.74
N GLU A 35 -28.07 5.48 3.24
CA GLU A 35 -28.35 5.51 4.68
C GLU A 35 -28.53 4.11 5.27
N TRP A 36 -29.15 3.20 4.53
CA TRP A 36 -29.23 1.80 4.95
C TRP A 36 -27.85 1.15 5.05
N TRP A 37 -26.95 1.37 4.09
CA TRP A 37 -25.56 0.88 4.17
C TRP A 37 -24.84 1.40 5.43
N LYS A 38 -24.94 2.70 5.70
CA LYS A 38 -24.36 3.32 6.91
C LYS A 38 -24.93 2.69 8.18
N SER A 39 -26.25 2.46 8.22
CA SER A 39 -26.90 1.80 9.37
C SER A 39 -26.44 0.37 9.56
N GLN A 40 -26.19 -0.39 8.48
CA GLN A 40 -25.64 -1.74 8.57
C GLN A 40 -24.19 -1.73 9.02
N LEU A 41 -23.35 -0.82 8.49
CA LEU A 41 -21.98 -0.68 8.96
C LEU A 41 -21.94 -0.39 10.46
N LYS A 42 -22.79 0.52 10.94
CA LYS A 42 -22.91 0.80 12.36
C LYS A 42 -23.26 -0.45 13.15
N ALA A 43 -24.39 -1.07 12.81
CA ALA A 43 -24.95 -2.18 13.58
C ALA A 43 -24.06 -3.44 13.55
N GLN A 44 -23.37 -3.71 12.44
CA GLN A 44 -22.59 -4.94 12.26
C GLN A 44 -21.12 -4.77 12.64
N TYR A 45 -20.57 -3.54 12.61
CA TYR A 45 -19.14 -3.31 12.83
C TYR A 45 -18.86 -2.25 13.90
N LEU A 46 -19.35 -1.02 13.74
CA LEU A 46 -18.94 0.09 14.63
C LEU A 46 -19.43 -0.13 16.07
N ASP A 47 -20.67 -0.64 16.24
CA ASP A 47 -21.25 -0.96 17.55
C ASP A 47 -20.51 -2.11 18.25
N HIS A 48 -19.74 -2.89 17.49
CA HIS A 48 -18.88 -3.96 17.97
C HIS A 48 -17.41 -3.53 18.12
N GLY A 49 -17.12 -2.23 18.02
CA GLY A 49 -15.81 -1.66 18.29
C GLY A 49 -14.87 -1.58 17.08
N CYS A 50 -15.28 -2.04 15.90
CA CYS A 50 -14.45 -1.90 14.69
C CYS A 50 -14.14 -0.42 14.40
N THR A 51 -12.88 -0.13 14.08
CA THR A 51 -12.34 1.22 13.81
C THR A 51 -12.15 1.49 12.31
N GLY A 52 -12.45 0.50 11.48
CA GLY A 52 -12.27 0.56 10.04
C GLY A 52 -13.08 -0.48 9.29
N ILE A 53 -13.10 -0.35 7.97
CA ILE A 53 -13.76 -1.29 7.06
C ILE A 53 -12.92 -1.51 5.81
N TRP A 54 -13.00 -2.73 5.29
CA TRP A 54 -12.43 -3.13 4.03
C TRP A 54 -13.56 -3.28 3.01
N ASN A 55 -13.71 -2.31 2.11
CA ASN A 55 -14.64 -2.37 0.99
C ASN A 55 -14.01 -3.17 -0.15
N ASP A 56 -14.45 -4.41 -0.30
CA ASP A 56 -13.98 -5.34 -1.32
C ASP A 56 -15.09 -5.66 -2.35
N ASN A 57 -14.72 -6.22 -3.51
CA ASN A 57 -15.64 -6.58 -4.60
C ASN A 57 -16.54 -5.43 -5.06
N ASN A 58 -15.97 -4.24 -5.25
CA ASN A 58 -16.69 -3.02 -5.54
C ASN A 58 -16.34 -2.38 -6.90
N GLU A 59 -15.79 -3.17 -7.83
CA GLU A 59 -15.49 -2.76 -9.20
C GLU A 59 -16.74 -2.44 -10.03
N LEU A 60 -17.86 -3.13 -9.73
CA LEU A 60 -19.13 -3.11 -10.49
C LEU A 60 -18.89 -3.34 -11.99
N GLU A 61 -18.88 -4.61 -12.41
CA GLU A 61 -18.50 -4.99 -13.78
C GLU A 61 -19.49 -4.49 -14.84
N LEU A 62 -20.72 -4.20 -14.41
CA LEU A 62 -21.92 -3.80 -15.14
C LEU A 62 -21.65 -3.40 -16.60
N GLU A 63 -22.00 -4.30 -17.52
CA GLU A 63 -21.75 -4.13 -18.95
C GLU A 63 -22.95 -3.63 -19.76
N ASP A 64 -24.17 -3.68 -19.19
CA ASP A 64 -25.37 -3.20 -19.88
C ASP A 64 -25.39 -1.67 -19.98
N VAL A 65 -24.95 -1.17 -21.14
CA VAL A 65 -24.89 0.26 -21.49
C VAL A 65 -26.24 0.98 -21.44
N GLY A 66 -27.36 0.23 -21.47
CA GLY A 66 -28.70 0.78 -21.42
C GLY A 66 -29.16 1.16 -20.01
N LEU A 67 -28.49 0.68 -18.95
CA LEU A 67 -28.87 0.96 -17.57
C LEU A 67 -28.36 2.34 -17.13
N GLU A 68 -29.18 3.08 -16.36
CA GLU A 68 -28.76 4.36 -15.81
C GLU A 68 -27.54 4.22 -14.87
N ALA A 69 -27.47 3.10 -14.15
CA ALA A 69 -26.32 2.77 -13.30
C ALA A 69 -25.01 2.66 -14.09
N PHE A 70 -25.05 2.20 -15.36
CA PHE A 70 -23.86 2.09 -16.21
C PHE A 70 -23.17 3.45 -16.38
N LYS A 71 -23.94 4.53 -16.54
CA LYS A 71 -23.40 5.89 -16.69
C LYS A 71 -22.62 6.37 -15.48
N THR A 72 -22.87 5.78 -14.30
CA THR A 72 -22.22 6.15 -13.03
C THR A 72 -21.40 5.01 -12.43
N LYS A 73 -21.15 3.91 -13.16
CA LYS A 73 -20.52 2.71 -12.59
C LYS A 73 -19.12 2.98 -12.04
N ALA A 74 -18.33 3.82 -12.71
CA ALA A 74 -17.00 4.23 -12.23
C ALA A 74 -17.04 5.01 -10.89
N LEU A 75 -18.18 5.62 -10.54
CA LEU A 75 -18.37 6.32 -9.27
C LEU A 75 -18.83 5.38 -8.14
N TYR A 76 -19.22 4.14 -8.46
CA TYR A 76 -19.68 3.16 -7.48
C TYR A 76 -18.71 2.97 -6.32
N PRO A 77 -17.42 2.60 -6.55
CA PRO A 77 -16.48 2.40 -5.45
C PRO A 77 -16.23 3.67 -4.64
N ILE A 78 -16.21 4.84 -5.28
CA ILE A 78 -16.06 6.13 -4.59
C ILE A 78 -17.24 6.36 -3.65
N ARG A 79 -18.47 6.11 -4.11
CA ARG A 79 -19.67 6.35 -3.30
C ARG A 79 -19.81 5.35 -2.16
N MET A 80 -19.42 4.09 -2.38
CA MET A 80 -19.31 3.10 -1.31
C MET A 80 -18.29 3.54 -0.26
N ALA A 81 -17.08 3.94 -0.68
CA ALA A 81 -16.04 4.46 0.21
C ALA A 81 -16.50 5.72 0.96
N GLN A 82 -17.18 6.65 0.28
CA GLN A 82 -17.74 7.85 0.88
C GLN A 82 -18.82 7.51 1.92
N ALA A 83 -19.74 6.59 1.61
CA ALA A 83 -20.77 6.16 2.55
C ALA A 83 -20.16 5.50 3.80
N SER A 84 -19.15 4.64 3.60
CA SER A 84 -18.38 4.07 4.70
C SER A 84 -17.70 5.17 5.52
N TYR A 85 -17.03 6.13 4.89
CA TYR A 85 -16.36 7.25 5.55
C TYR A 85 -17.31 8.07 6.40
N GLU A 86 -18.47 8.43 5.84
CA GLU A 86 -19.50 9.18 6.55
C GLU A 86 -20.04 8.40 7.77
N ALA A 87 -20.29 7.09 7.65
CA ALA A 87 -20.74 6.27 8.78
C ALA A 87 -19.76 6.32 9.96
N PHE A 88 -18.46 6.18 9.70
CA PHE A 88 -17.44 6.29 10.75
C PHE A 88 -17.33 7.71 11.32
N LYS A 89 -17.43 8.76 10.48
CA LYS A 89 -17.35 10.15 10.93
C LYS A 89 -18.58 10.60 11.73
N GLU A 90 -19.75 10.08 11.43
CA GLU A 90 -20.97 10.40 12.18
C GLU A 90 -20.92 9.83 13.60
N GLU A 91 -20.41 8.61 13.75
CA GLU A 91 -20.30 7.95 15.06
C GLU A 91 -19.06 8.40 15.84
N ARG A 92 -17.95 8.69 15.15
CA ARG A 92 -16.66 9.05 15.75
C ARG A 92 -16.07 10.29 15.05
N PRO A 93 -16.63 11.49 15.29
CA PRO A 93 -16.28 12.72 14.57
C PRO A 93 -14.85 13.21 14.82
N ASP A 94 -14.20 12.77 15.89
CA ASP A 94 -12.82 13.16 16.21
C ASP A 94 -11.78 12.09 15.82
N GLU A 95 -12.22 10.93 15.33
CA GLU A 95 -11.35 9.85 14.87
C GLU A 95 -11.14 9.90 13.35
N ARG A 96 -10.03 9.31 12.89
CA ARG A 96 -9.71 9.12 11.47
C ARG A 96 -10.16 7.71 11.05
N PRO A 97 -11.18 7.57 10.18
CA PRO A 97 -11.63 6.26 9.73
C PRO A 97 -10.53 5.50 9.00
N TRP A 98 -10.41 4.19 9.27
CA TRP A 98 -9.53 3.31 8.51
C TRP A 98 -10.31 2.59 7.41
N ILE A 99 -10.25 3.09 6.17
CA ILE A 99 -11.05 2.58 5.07
C ILE A 99 -10.15 2.14 3.92
N TYR A 100 -10.33 0.90 3.47
CA TYR A 100 -9.72 0.37 2.26
C TYR A 100 -10.79 0.12 1.20
N SER A 101 -10.45 0.36 -0.06
CA SER A 101 -11.29 0.08 -1.21
C SER A 101 -10.47 -0.60 -2.30
N ARG A 102 -10.97 -1.72 -2.85
CA ARG A 102 -10.26 -2.45 -3.93
C ARG A 102 -10.26 -1.64 -5.20
N SER A 103 -11.45 -1.19 -5.58
CA SER A 103 -11.67 -0.37 -6.74
C SER A 103 -11.79 1.10 -6.39
N GLY A 104 -11.67 1.95 -7.40
CA GLY A 104 -11.69 3.39 -7.27
C GLY A 104 -11.71 4.12 -8.60
N TYR A 105 -11.91 5.43 -8.51
CA TYR A 105 -11.70 6.36 -9.60
C TYR A 105 -11.12 7.68 -9.03
N ALA A 106 -10.87 8.68 -9.87
CA ALA A 106 -10.43 10.00 -9.42
C ALA A 106 -11.35 10.54 -8.30
N GLY A 107 -10.77 10.76 -7.11
CA GLY A 107 -11.47 11.21 -5.92
C GLY A 107 -11.55 10.18 -4.78
N LEU A 108 -11.23 8.90 -5.03
CA LEU A 108 -11.23 7.85 -4.00
C LEU A 108 -10.37 8.23 -2.78
N GLN A 109 -9.21 8.86 -3.01
CA GLN A 109 -8.23 9.20 -1.99
C GLN A 109 -8.76 10.11 -0.87
N ARG A 110 -9.93 10.74 -1.08
CA ARG A 110 -10.63 11.55 -0.07
C ARG A 110 -11.27 10.71 1.02
N PHE A 111 -11.58 9.44 0.73
CA PHE A 111 -12.42 8.58 1.56
C PHE A 111 -11.74 7.27 1.94
N ALA A 112 -10.86 6.74 1.09
CA ALA A 112 -10.25 5.44 1.30
C ALA A 112 -8.80 5.37 0.78
N ARG A 113 -8.09 4.38 1.31
CA ARG A 113 -6.80 3.87 0.81
C ARG A 113 -7.05 2.66 -0.08
N THR A 114 -6.01 2.14 -0.72
CA THR A 114 -6.14 0.99 -1.62
C THR A 114 -5.01 -0.02 -1.43
N TRP A 115 -5.12 -1.16 -2.12
CA TRP A 115 -4.06 -2.16 -2.27
C TRP A 115 -4.14 -2.71 -3.70
N SER A 116 -3.15 -3.52 -4.10
CA SER A 116 -3.06 -4.03 -5.47
C SER A 116 -4.07 -5.13 -5.85
N GLY A 117 -5.05 -5.44 -5.01
CA GLY A 117 -5.97 -6.56 -5.22
C GLY A 117 -5.30 -7.93 -5.05
N ASP A 118 -5.89 -8.93 -5.69
CA ASP A 118 -5.61 -10.35 -5.52
C ASP A 118 -4.31 -10.78 -6.23
N ASN A 119 -3.16 -10.35 -5.70
CA ASN A 119 -1.87 -10.59 -6.33
C ASN A 119 -1.42 -12.05 -6.21
N VAL A 120 -0.84 -12.62 -7.28
CA VAL A 120 -0.33 -14.00 -7.29
C VAL A 120 0.92 -14.14 -6.43
N SER A 121 1.07 -15.29 -5.79
CA SER A 121 2.24 -15.69 -4.98
C SER A 121 3.42 -16.09 -5.87
N ASP A 122 3.97 -15.14 -6.64
CA ASP A 122 5.14 -15.36 -7.49
C ASP A 122 6.07 -14.12 -7.61
N TRP A 123 7.27 -14.36 -8.14
CA TRP A 123 8.31 -13.34 -8.30
C TRP A 123 7.96 -12.27 -9.35
N LYS A 124 7.27 -12.67 -10.43
CA LYS A 124 6.79 -11.74 -11.46
C LYS A 124 5.88 -10.69 -10.83
N THR A 125 4.95 -11.14 -10.01
CA THR A 125 3.97 -10.29 -9.33
C THR A 125 4.65 -9.43 -8.28
N LEU A 126 5.60 -9.96 -7.49
CA LEU A 126 6.40 -9.14 -6.57
C LEU A 126 7.07 -7.96 -7.29
N HIS A 127 7.64 -8.21 -8.48
CA HIS A 127 8.26 -7.18 -9.32
C HIS A 127 7.25 -6.12 -9.78
N TYR A 128 6.18 -6.54 -10.49
CA TYR A 128 5.21 -5.60 -11.06
C TYR A 128 4.35 -4.89 -10.01
N ASN A 129 4.17 -5.48 -8.82
CA ASN A 129 3.53 -4.81 -7.70
C ASN A 129 4.24 -3.50 -7.33
N GLN A 130 5.58 -3.45 -7.37
CA GLN A 130 6.32 -2.22 -7.05
C GLN A 130 6.01 -1.11 -8.06
N LEU A 131 5.99 -1.46 -9.35
CA LEU A 131 5.64 -0.51 -10.42
C LEU A 131 4.18 -0.05 -10.31
N MET A 132 3.27 -0.96 -9.97
CA MET A 132 1.86 -0.63 -9.70
C MET A 132 1.73 0.33 -8.51
N GLY A 133 2.49 0.09 -7.44
CA GLY A 133 2.55 0.96 -6.25
C GLY A 133 2.97 2.39 -6.59
N ILE A 134 4.07 2.53 -7.33
CA ILE A 134 4.51 3.84 -7.85
C ILE A 134 3.40 4.49 -8.69
N GLY A 135 2.73 3.71 -9.54
CA GLY A 135 1.58 4.15 -10.33
C GLY A 135 0.39 4.66 -9.48
N PHE A 136 0.06 3.99 -8.37
CA PHE A 136 -0.96 4.46 -7.42
C PHE A 136 -0.58 5.81 -6.82
N GLY A 137 0.67 5.96 -6.38
CA GLY A 137 1.18 7.22 -5.86
C GLY A 137 1.02 8.38 -6.85
N LEU A 138 1.45 8.17 -8.10
CA LEU A 138 1.30 9.13 -9.20
C LEU A 138 -0.16 9.44 -9.55
N SER A 139 -1.07 8.52 -9.25
CA SER A 139 -2.51 8.65 -9.48
C SER A 139 -3.28 9.22 -8.28
N GLY A 140 -2.57 9.77 -7.28
CA GLY A 140 -3.17 10.41 -6.12
C GLY A 140 -3.59 9.43 -5.01
N LEU A 141 -3.12 8.18 -5.02
CA LEU A 141 -3.32 7.18 -3.99
C LEU A 141 -1.97 6.87 -3.30
N PRO A 142 -1.45 7.79 -2.47
CA PRO A 142 -0.11 7.68 -1.89
C PRO A 142 0.01 6.60 -0.80
N TYR A 143 -1.12 6.15 -0.25
CA TYR A 143 -1.17 5.06 0.73
C TYR A 143 -1.71 3.81 0.07
N PHE A 144 -0.79 2.93 -0.30
CA PHE A 144 -1.06 1.62 -0.84
C PHE A 144 -0.20 0.56 -0.14
N GLY A 145 -0.45 -0.70 -0.49
CA GLY A 145 0.49 -1.80 -0.33
C GLY A 145 0.00 -3.01 -1.10
N HIS A 146 0.66 -4.14 -0.86
CA HIS A 146 0.38 -5.41 -1.51
C HIS A 146 0.10 -6.48 -0.47
N ASP A 147 -0.56 -7.56 -0.84
CA ASP A 147 -0.67 -8.71 0.03
C ASP A 147 0.66 -9.46 0.04
N LEU A 148 1.35 -9.39 1.18
CA LEU A 148 2.70 -9.91 1.34
C LEU A 148 2.69 -11.44 1.29
N GLY A 149 3.61 -12.01 0.52
CA GLY A 149 3.59 -13.43 0.14
C GLY A 149 2.63 -13.77 -0.99
N GLY A 150 1.78 -12.84 -1.44
CA GLY A 150 0.76 -13.12 -2.44
C GLY A 150 -0.56 -13.57 -1.84
N PHE A 151 -1.65 -13.11 -2.46
CA PHE A 151 -3.01 -13.43 -2.07
C PHE A 151 -3.43 -14.83 -2.52
N PHE A 152 -3.26 -15.12 -3.82
CA PHE A 152 -3.71 -16.36 -4.48
C PHE A 152 -2.53 -17.12 -5.13
N GLY A 153 -2.79 -18.35 -5.56
CA GLY A 153 -1.83 -19.22 -6.24
C GLY A 153 -1.13 -20.19 -5.29
N PRO A 154 0.02 -20.75 -5.69
CA PRO A 154 0.82 -21.63 -4.84
C PRO A 154 1.15 -20.97 -3.50
N PHE A 155 1.38 -21.78 -2.47
CA PHE A 155 1.90 -21.26 -1.21
C PHE A 155 3.28 -20.60 -1.46
N PRO A 156 3.52 -19.37 -0.97
CA PRO A 156 4.75 -18.64 -1.28
C PRO A 156 5.96 -19.37 -0.76
N GLU A 157 6.98 -19.49 -1.60
CA GLU A 157 8.29 -19.95 -1.16
C GLU A 157 8.81 -19.05 -0.03
N GLU A 158 9.59 -19.61 0.90
CA GLU A 158 10.13 -18.89 2.05
C GLU A 158 10.87 -17.59 1.65
N GLU A 159 11.71 -17.67 0.61
CA GLU A 159 12.44 -16.52 0.10
C GLU A 159 11.50 -15.43 -0.43
N LEU A 160 10.45 -15.81 -1.16
CA LEU A 160 9.45 -14.88 -1.70
C LEU A 160 8.71 -14.16 -0.56
N LEU A 161 8.33 -14.90 0.49
CA LEU A 161 7.66 -14.33 1.65
C LEU A 161 8.54 -13.27 2.33
N ILE A 162 9.79 -13.60 2.63
CA ILE A 162 10.74 -12.66 3.26
C ILE A 162 11.01 -11.46 2.33
N ARG A 163 11.20 -11.67 1.02
CA ARG A 163 11.46 -10.60 0.04
C ARG A 163 10.27 -9.66 -0.12
N SER A 164 9.05 -10.18 -0.08
CA SER A 164 7.85 -9.35 -0.04
C SER A 164 7.77 -8.51 1.24
N CYS A 165 8.19 -9.05 2.39
CA CYS A 165 8.29 -8.28 3.63
C CYS A 165 9.38 -7.19 3.56
N GLN A 166 10.52 -7.48 2.92
CA GLN A 166 11.58 -6.50 2.69
C GLN A 166 11.08 -5.31 1.87
N SER A 167 10.23 -5.54 0.87
CA SER A 167 9.68 -4.45 0.07
C SER A 167 8.68 -3.58 0.84
N ALA A 168 8.01 -4.14 1.86
CA ALA A 168 6.99 -3.45 2.65
C ALA A 168 7.54 -2.59 3.80
N VAL A 169 8.81 -2.74 4.18
CA VAL A 169 9.43 -1.95 5.26
C VAL A 169 9.26 -0.44 5.01
N LEU A 170 9.41 -0.03 3.75
CA LEU A 170 9.19 1.34 3.29
C LEU A 170 7.97 1.40 2.36
N GLN A 171 6.80 1.05 2.89
CA GLN A 171 5.47 1.20 2.25
C GLN A 171 4.41 1.60 3.27
N GLY A 172 3.30 2.20 2.83
CA GLY A 172 2.22 2.66 3.72
C GLY A 172 1.40 1.53 4.37
N ARG A 173 1.57 0.28 3.90
CA ARG A 173 0.86 -0.91 4.38
C ARG A 173 1.81 -2.11 4.42
N PHE A 174 2.00 -2.66 5.61
CA PHE A 174 2.70 -3.92 5.85
C PHE A 174 1.68 -4.96 6.32
N VAL A 175 1.07 -5.71 5.39
CA VAL A 175 -0.03 -6.63 5.70
C VAL A 175 0.15 -7.95 4.94
N MET A 176 0.24 -9.04 5.69
CA MET A 176 0.11 -10.40 5.14
C MET A 176 -1.37 -10.73 5.04
N HIS A 177 -1.81 -11.13 3.85
CA HIS A 177 -3.18 -11.52 3.60
C HIS A 177 -3.18 -12.54 2.46
N SER A 178 -4.01 -13.58 2.57
CA SER A 178 -4.05 -14.62 1.55
C SER A 178 -5.36 -15.37 1.59
N TRP A 179 -5.79 -15.83 0.42
CA TRP A 179 -6.76 -16.90 0.31
C TRP A 179 -6.09 -18.17 -0.22
N ARG A 180 -6.30 -19.29 0.47
CA ARG A 180 -5.83 -20.62 0.07
C ARG A 180 -7.00 -21.58 0.04
N GLU A 181 -7.03 -22.47 -0.95
CA GLU A 181 -8.05 -23.50 -1.09
C GLU A 181 -8.12 -24.40 0.14
N GLU A 182 -6.97 -24.75 0.72
CA GLU A 182 -6.86 -25.57 1.93
C GLU A 182 -7.19 -24.81 3.23
N GLY A 183 -7.41 -23.50 3.16
CA GLY A 183 -7.72 -22.66 4.32
C GLY A 183 -6.54 -22.33 5.24
N THR A 184 -5.31 -22.74 4.89
CA THR A 184 -4.10 -22.41 5.67
C THR A 184 -3.64 -20.98 5.33
N PRO A 185 -3.68 -20.02 6.27
CA PRO A 185 -3.25 -18.65 5.99
C PRO A 185 -1.73 -18.54 5.85
N THR A 186 -1.27 -17.56 5.07
CA THR A 186 0.12 -17.10 5.10
C THR A 186 0.33 -16.20 6.31
N GLU A 187 1.27 -16.59 7.18
CA GLU A 187 1.57 -15.95 8.45
C GLU A 187 3.09 -15.77 8.62
N PRO A 188 3.56 -14.89 9.52
CA PRO A 188 4.99 -14.69 9.78
C PRO A 188 5.75 -15.98 10.17
N TRP A 189 5.04 -16.95 10.75
CA TRP A 189 5.60 -18.24 11.18
C TRP A 189 5.28 -19.41 10.23
N SER A 190 4.81 -19.13 9.01
CA SER A 190 4.58 -20.17 8.00
C SER A 190 5.83 -21.03 7.72
N TYR A 191 7.02 -20.44 7.92
CA TYR A 191 8.30 -21.15 7.96
C TYR A 191 9.00 -20.86 9.28
N PRO A 192 9.51 -21.88 10.01
CA PRO A 192 10.24 -21.66 11.26
C PRO A 192 11.43 -20.71 11.12
N THR A 193 12.12 -20.79 9.98
CA THR A 193 13.31 -19.98 9.64
C THR A 193 12.97 -18.56 9.16
N ALA A 194 11.72 -18.28 8.78
CA ALA A 194 11.29 -16.95 8.35
C ALA A 194 10.82 -16.04 9.50
N LEU A 195 10.49 -16.62 10.67
CA LEU A 195 9.92 -15.86 11.78
C LEU A 195 10.81 -14.71 12.26
N GLU A 196 12.09 -14.98 12.52
CA GLU A 196 13.03 -13.94 12.98
C GLU A 196 13.32 -12.90 11.89
N PRO A 197 13.61 -13.28 10.62
CA PRO A 197 13.70 -12.33 9.51
C PRO A 197 12.48 -11.41 9.38
N ILE A 198 11.27 -11.97 9.38
CA ILE A 198 10.03 -11.20 9.22
C ILE A 198 9.79 -10.28 10.43
N ARG A 199 10.04 -10.77 11.66
CA ARG A 199 9.96 -9.94 12.85
C ARG A 199 10.90 -8.73 12.78
N SER A 200 12.15 -8.95 12.34
CA SER A 200 13.13 -7.87 12.13
C SER A 200 12.60 -6.82 11.15
N LEU A 201 11.99 -7.24 10.04
CA LEU A 201 11.41 -6.35 9.04
C LEU A 201 10.21 -5.56 9.56
N ILE A 202 9.34 -6.18 10.36
CA ILE A 202 8.23 -5.48 11.03
C ILE A 202 8.77 -4.41 11.99
N LEU A 203 9.79 -4.74 12.80
CA LEU A 203 10.41 -3.78 13.70
C LEU A 203 11.11 -2.64 12.95
N GLU A 204 11.76 -2.93 11.83
CA GLU A 204 12.35 -1.91 10.96
C GLU A 204 11.28 -1.00 10.34
N HIS A 205 10.12 -1.54 9.96
CA HIS A 205 8.97 -0.75 9.50
C HIS A 205 8.49 0.22 10.59
N TYR A 206 8.35 -0.24 11.84
CA TYR A 206 8.02 0.63 12.97
C TYR A 206 9.14 1.63 13.30
N ARG A 207 10.41 1.26 13.15
CA ARG A 207 11.53 2.19 13.32
C ARG A 207 11.42 3.40 12.41
N PHE A 208 11.00 3.22 11.16
CA PHE A 208 10.79 4.32 10.21
C PHE A 208 9.43 5.01 10.30
N MET A 209 8.57 4.62 11.24
CA MET A 209 7.22 5.15 11.33
C MET A 209 7.13 6.68 11.50
N PRO A 210 8.03 7.37 12.23
CA PRO A 210 8.02 8.84 12.26
C PRO A 210 8.26 9.47 10.89
N TYR A 211 9.20 8.93 10.12
CA TYR A 211 9.48 9.38 8.76
C TYR A 211 8.33 9.06 7.80
N LEU A 212 7.80 7.84 7.87
CA LEU A 212 6.62 7.44 7.10
C LEU A 212 5.45 8.36 7.40
N TYR A 213 5.16 8.65 8.68
CA TYR A 213 4.08 9.55 9.11
C TYR A 213 4.28 10.99 8.63
N SER A 214 5.54 11.45 8.53
CA SER A 214 5.87 12.75 7.96
C SER A 214 5.60 12.80 6.45
N CYS A 215 5.99 11.77 5.70
CA CYS A 215 5.69 11.65 4.28
C CYS A 215 4.18 11.54 4.02
N ALA A 216 3.50 10.81 4.90
CA ALA A 216 2.06 10.67 4.99
C ALA A 216 1.32 12.00 5.16
N TYR A 217 1.85 12.89 6.01
CA TYR A 217 1.35 14.25 6.18
C TYR A 217 1.58 15.09 4.92
N GLU A 218 2.79 15.07 4.35
CA GLU A 218 3.10 15.78 3.11
C GLU A 218 2.17 15.33 1.96
N ALA A 219 1.93 14.03 1.84
CA ALA A 219 1.02 13.47 0.85
C ALA A 219 -0.43 13.97 1.04
N ALA A 220 -0.89 14.11 2.28
CA ALA A 220 -2.23 14.59 2.59
C ALA A 220 -2.41 16.09 2.33
N VAL A 221 -1.35 16.89 2.53
CA VAL A 221 -1.39 18.36 2.39
C VAL A 221 -1.07 18.81 0.97
N GLU A 222 -0.09 18.19 0.32
CA GLU A 222 0.47 18.63 -0.95
C GLU A 222 0.18 17.68 -2.11
N GLY A 223 -0.37 16.49 -1.84
CA GLY A 223 -0.64 15.48 -2.86
C GLY A 223 0.60 14.77 -3.40
N LYS A 224 1.76 14.92 -2.73
CA LYS A 224 3.01 14.28 -3.14
C LYS A 224 2.96 12.76 -2.89
N PRO A 225 3.45 11.91 -3.81
CA PRO A 225 3.59 10.49 -3.56
C PRO A 225 4.56 10.20 -2.40
N ILE A 226 4.25 9.17 -1.60
CA ILE A 226 5.18 8.66 -0.58
C ILE A 226 6.28 7.85 -1.26
N GLU A 227 5.93 6.90 -2.11
CA GLU A 227 6.88 6.18 -2.95
C GLU A 227 6.98 6.87 -4.31
N ARG A 228 8.19 7.27 -4.71
CA ARG A 228 8.47 8.20 -5.81
C ARG A 228 9.35 7.53 -6.86
N SER A 229 8.99 7.71 -8.13
CA SER A 229 9.78 7.20 -9.26
C SER A 229 11.12 7.93 -9.35
N LEU A 230 12.23 7.18 -9.39
CA LEU A 230 13.56 7.76 -9.58
C LEU A 230 13.67 8.50 -10.92
N HIS A 231 13.06 7.94 -11.98
CA HIS A 231 13.06 8.55 -13.30
C HIS A 231 12.40 9.94 -13.31
N LEU A 232 11.36 10.15 -12.49
CA LEU A 232 10.67 11.44 -12.39
C LEU A 232 11.35 12.41 -11.43
N GLU A 233 11.97 11.92 -10.35
CA GLU A 233 12.70 12.73 -9.38
C GLU A 233 14.05 13.22 -9.93
N PHE A 234 14.64 12.48 -10.88
CA PHE A 234 15.94 12.78 -11.49
C PHE A 234 15.87 12.72 -13.03
N PRO A 235 15.08 13.61 -13.68
CA PRO A 235 14.80 13.54 -15.11
C PRO A 235 16.04 13.73 -16.00
N GLU A 236 17.08 14.39 -15.48
CA GLU A 236 18.33 14.62 -16.19
C GLU A 236 19.23 13.37 -16.23
N ASP A 237 18.95 12.35 -15.42
CA ASP A 237 19.74 11.12 -15.33
C ASP A 237 19.20 10.02 -16.26
N GLN A 238 19.77 9.94 -17.45
CA GLN A 238 19.34 9.03 -18.51
C GLN A 238 19.61 7.54 -18.22
N ALA A 239 20.39 7.24 -17.17
CA ALA A 239 20.60 5.86 -16.72
C ALA A 239 19.34 5.30 -16.02
N LEU A 240 18.53 6.16 -15.39
CA LEU A 240 17.32 5.76 -14.67
C LEU A 240 16.18 5.42 -15.63
N LYS A 241 15.83 4.14 -15.65
CA LYS A 241 14.71 3.63 -16.43
C LYS A 241 13.39 3.83 -15.70
N SER A 242 12.31 4.03 -16.46
CA SER A 242 10.96 4.22 -15.91
C SER A 242 10.36 2.95 -15.29
N ASP A 243 10.91 1.78 -15.62
CA ASP A 243 10.47 0.46 -15.16
C ASP A 243 11.38 -0.13 -14.06
N THR A 244 12.26 0.68 -13.47
CA THR A 244 13.02 0.26 -12.29
C THR A 244 12.10 0.05 -11.08
N VAL A 245 12.34 -1.02 -10.32
CA VAL A 245 11.63 -1.31 -9.05
C VAL A 245 12.20 -0.55 -7.87
N HIS A 246 13.40 0.03 -8.00
CA HIS A 246 13.98 0.90 -6.97
C HIS A 246 13.27 2.24 -6.99
N SER A 247 13.03 2.81 -5.82
CA SER A 247 12.22 4.01 -5.67
C SER A 247 12.78 4.92 -4.58
N LEU A 248 12.41 6.19 -4.60
CA LEU A 248 12.58 7.05 -3.45
C LEU A 248 11.40 6.84 -2.50
N PHE A 249 11.66 6.59 -1.23
CA PHE A 249 10.66 6.63 -0.17
C PHE A 249 10.75 7.97 0.56
N GLY A 250 9.74 8.81 0.37
CA GLY A 250 9.77 10.22 0.68
C GLY A 250 10.90 10.93 -0.08
N PRO A 251 11.35 12.10 0.40
CA PRO A 251 12.43 12.86 -0.26
C PRO A 251 13.85 12.31 -0.01
N SER A 252 14.04 11.43 0.97
CA SER A 252 15.36 11.17 1.56
C SER A 252 15.93 9.76 1.41
N LEU A 253 15.11 8.72 1.24
CA LEU A 253 15.59 7.33 1.24
C LEU A 253 15.43 6.68 -0.14
N LEU A 254 16.53 6.27 -0.76
CA LEU A 254 16.49 5.36 -1.91
C LEU A 254 16.23 3.93 -1.39
N LYS A 255 15.02 3.44 -1.65
CA LYS A 255 14.57 2.07 -1.36
C LYS A 255 15.11 1.14 -2.44
N VAL A 256 15.89 0.16 -2.01
CA VAL A 256 16.49 -0.87 -2.88
C VAL A 256 15.74 -2.18 -2.71
N LEU A 257 15.50 -2.90 -3.81
CA LEU A 257 14.77 -4.16 -3.82
C LEU A 257 15.50 -5.28 -4.57
N VAL A 258 15.15 -6.52 -4.20
CA VAL A 258 15.46 -7.73 -4.96
C VAL A 258 14.14 -8.42 -5.27
N THR A 259 13.82 -8.54 -6.55
CA THR A 259 12.55 -9.15 -7.01
C THR A 259 12.81 -10.39 -7.87
N GLU A 260 13.99 -10.99 -7.77
CA GLU A 260 14.42 -12.18 -8.49
C GLU A 260 14.82 -13.28 -7.50
N LYS A 261 14.47 -14.53 -7.84
CA LYS A 261 14.70 -15.71 -7.00
C LYS A 261 16.19 -16.06 -6.90
N GLY A 262 16.65 -16.39 -5.69
CA GLY A 262 18.03 -16.83 -5.45
C GLY A 262 19.07 -15.73 -5.57
N CYS A 263 18.64 -14.47 -5.68
CA CYS A 263 19.54 -13.32 -5.71
C CYS A 263 19.84 -12.88 -4.29
N HIS A 264 21.13 -12.77 -3.95
CA HIS A 264 21.61 -12.29 -2.64
C HIS A 264 22.39 -10.97 -2.73
N GLU A 265 22.31 -10.32 -3.89
CA GLU A 265 22.86 -9.02 -4.19
C GLU A 265 21.77 -8.16 -4.85
N ALA A 266 21.81 -6.85 -4.64
CA ALA A 266 21.03 -5.90 -5.41
C ALA A 266 21.94 -5.10 -6.33
N ARG A 267 21.46 -4.88 -7.56
CA ARG A 267 22.07 -3.99 -8.54
C ARG A 267 21.25 -2.71 -8.59
N VAL A 268 21.87 -1.59 -8.27
CA VAL A 268 21.19 -0.29 -8.14
C VAL A 268 22.02 0.81 -8.77
N HIS A 269 21.36 1.68 -9.52
CA HIS A 269 21.94 2.94 -9.98
C HIS A 269 21.68 4.01 -8.92
N LEU A 270 22.72 4.63 -8.38
CA LEU A 270 22.59 5.80 -7.52
C LEU A 270 22.41 7.05 -8.38
N PRO A 271 21.31 7.82 -8.25
CA PRO A 271 21.09 9.01 -9.09
C PRO A 271 22.23 10.04 -9.01
N LYS A 272 22.61 10.61 -10.15
CA LYS A 272 23.73 11.56 -10.27
C LYS A 272 23.46 12.93 -9.62
N GLY A 273 24.56 13.65 -9.36
CA GLY A 273 24.53 15.04 -8.91
C GLY A 273 24.35 15.24 -7.40
N LEU A 274 24.34 14.15 -6.63
CA LEU A 274 24.25 14.14 -5.18
C LEU A 274 25.15 13.05 -4.61
N TRP A 275 25.52 13.20 -3.34
CA TRP A 275 26.06 12.09 -2.55
C TRP A 275 24.94 11.25 -1.93
N TRP A 276 25.21 9.96 -1.81
CA TRP A 276 24.35 8.97 -1.19
C TRP A 276 25.10 8.27 -0.05
N TYR A 277 24.38 7.97 1.02
CA TYR A 277 24.97 7.41 2.24
C TYR A 277 24.37 6.04 2.50
N ASP A 278 25.22 5.02 2.63
CA ASP A 278 24.76 3.71 3.08
C ASP A 278 24.44 3.71 4.58
N LYS A 279 24.00 2.56 5.09
CA LYS A 279 23.68 2.38 6.52
C LYS A 279 24.88 2.56 7.45
N ALA A 280 26.10 2.35 6.97
CA ALA A 280 27.33 2.54 7.72
C ALA A 280 27.82 4.00 7.69
N GLY A 281 27.13 4.87 6.94
CA GLY A 281 27.49 6.27 6.76
C GLY A 281 28.57 6.48 5.69
N MET A 282 28.88 5.48 4.88
CA MET A 282 29.80 5.64 3.76
C MET A 282 29.15 6.52 2.68
N ALA A 283 29.83 7.62 2.33
CA ALA A 283 29.41 8.52 1.28
C ALA A 283 29.84 7.97 -0.09
N ILE A 284 28.92 7.94 -1.04
CA ILE A 284 29.12 7.47 -2.40
C ILE A 284 28.59 8.53 -3.35
N GLU A 285 29.44 8.98 -4.27
CA GLU A 285 29.04 9.93 -5.31
C GLU A 285 28.06 9.25 -6.28
N GLY A 286 26.93 9.90 -6.55
CA GLY A 286 25.92 9.38 -7.47
C GLY A 286 26.38 9.34 -8.94
N GLY A 287 25.51 8.82 -9.80
CA GLY A 287 25.78 8.59 -11.22
C GLY A 287 26.55 7.30 -11.47
N CYS A 288 26.48 6.36 -10.53
CA CYS A 288 27.19 5.10 -10.58
C CYS A 288 26.25 3.90 -10.33
N ASP A 289 26.61 2.76 -10.91
CA ASP A 289 25.97 1.48 -10.65
C ASP A 289 26.72 0.76 -9.52
N LEU A 290 25.98 0.23 -8.56
CA LEU A 290 26.51 -0.57 -7.46
C LEU A 290 25.88 -1.96 -7.45
N THR A 291 26.71 -2.94 -7.07
CA THR A 291 26.25 -4.26 -6.64
C THR A 291 26.54 -4.39 -5.15
N VAL A 292 25.49 -4.53 -4.34
CA VAL A 292 25.60 -4.58 -2.87
C VAL A 292 25.02 -5.88 -2.32
N PRO A 293 25.60 -6.45 -1.25
CA PRO A 293 25.00 -7.59 -0.56
C PRO A 293 23.60 -7.24 -0.07
N TYR A 294 22.64 -8.11 -0.36
CA TYR A 294 21.27 -7.99 0.12
C TYR A 294 20.73 -9.37 0.49
N PRO A 295 21.20 -9.95 1.60
CA PRO A 295 20.75 -11.27 2.05
C PRO A 295 19.24 -11.29 2.36
N CYS A 296 18.66 -12.50 2.33
CA CYS A 296 17.27 -12.75 2.67
C CYS A 296 17.14 -13.10 4.17
N ASN A 297 17.71 -12.27 5.04
CA ASN A 297 17.90 -12.54 6.48
C ASN A 297 17.13 -11.57 7.40
N GLY A 298 16.25 -10.73 6.85
CA GLY A 298 15.47 -9.75 7.62
C GLY A 298 16.11 -8.36 7.73
N GLU A 299 17.21 -8.12 7.00
CA GLU A 299 17.77 -6.78 6.80
C GLU A 299 17.20 -6.14 5.53
N VAL A 300 17.23 -4.81 5.45
CA VAL A 300 16.90 -4.05 4.22
C VAL A 300 18.09 -3.23 3.76
N VAL A 301 18.18 -2.95 2.47
CA VAL A 301 19.15 -2.02 1.91
C VAL A 301 18.44 -0.74 1.49
N TRP A 302 19.00 0.40 1.89
CA TRP A 302 18.58 1.73 1.45
C TRP A 302 19.79 2.66 1.46
N PHE A 303 19.71 3.75 0.70
CA PHE A 303 20.69 4.84 0.74
C PHE A 303 20.01 6.14 1.13
N ALA A 304 20.59 6.88 2.07
CA ALA A 304 20.12 8.21 2.42
C ALA A 304 20.73 9.24 1.45
N ARG A 305 19.88 10.08 0.88
CA ARG A 305 20.28 11.24 0.08
C ARG A 305 21.06 12.22 0.95
N GLU A 306 22.11 12.87 0.44
CA GLU A 306 22.84 13.93 1.16
C GLU A 306 21.92 15.02 1.71
N GLY A 307 22.30 15.60 2.86
CA GLY A 307 21.54 16.66 3.53
C GLY A 307 20.20 16.21 4.13
N SER A 308 19.96 14.90 4.25
CA SER A 308 18.73 14.36 4.82
C SER A 308 18.78 14.31 6.34
N VAL A 309 17.64 14.58 6.96
CA VAL A 309 17.38 14.36 8.40
C VAL A 309 16.17 13.45 8.50
N ILE A 310 16.38 12.18 8.86
CA ILE A 310 15.38 11.12 8.80
C ILE A 310 15.01 10.73 10.24
N PRO A 311 13.79 11.06 10.71
CA PRO A 311 13.34 10.69 12.04
C PRO A 311 12.99 9.21 12.13
N THR A 312 13.44 8.55 13.20
CA THR A 312 13.23 7.13 13.49
C THR A 312 12.84 6.91 14.95
N ALA A 313 12.21 5.78 15.27
CA ALA A 313 11.81 5.40 16.63
C ALA A 313 12.27 3.95 16.91
N PRO A 314 13.51 3.73 17.36
CA PRO A 314 14.14 2.39 17.43
C PRO A 314 13.45 1.41 18.37
N HIS A 315 12.63 1.89 19.31
CA HIS A 315 11.93 1.07 20.30
C HIS A 315 10.42 0.95 20.03
N LEU A 316 9.94 1.48 18.91
CA LEU A 316 8.53 1.39 18.55
C LEU A 316 8.20 -0.01 18.06
N THR A 317 7.19 -0.64 18.66
CA THR A 317 6.72 -2.00 18.30
C THR A 317 5.28 -2.02 17.80
N HIS A 318 4.52 -0.95 18.06
CA HIS A 318 3.14 -0.77 17.63
C HIS A 318 2.79 0.72 17.63
N LEU A 319 1.72 1.09 16.92
CA LEU A 319 1.16 2.44 16.95
C LEU A 319 -0.11 2.47 17.79
N GLY A 320 -0.12 3.28 18.85
CA GLY A 320 -1.34 3.69 19.55
C GLY A 320 -1.81 5.10 19.20
N THR A 321 -0.85 5.99 18.90
CA THR A 321 -1.11 7.39 18.51
C THR A 321 -0.15 7.80 17.40
N ALA A 322 -0.35 9.01 16.86
CA ALA A 322 0.60 9.65 15.94
C ALA A 322 1.67 10.49 16.66
N PHE A 323 1.80 10.34 17.98
CA PHE A 323 2.81 11.02 18.79
C PHE A 323 3.94 10.04 19.12
N PHE A 324 5.17 10.48 18.89
CA PHE A 324 6.38 9.69 19.14
C PHE A 324 7.13 10.32 20.31
N GLU A 325 7.15 9.65 21.46
CA GLU A 325 7.78 10.17 22.68
C GLU A 325 9.31 10.33 22.55
N GLN A 326 9.93 9.40 21.83
CA GLN A 326 11.36 9.40 21.55
C GLN A 326 11.58 9.23 20.04
N VAL A 327 12.38 10.13 19.46
CA VAL A 327 12.78 10.09 18.06
C VAL A 327 14.30 10.23 17.98
N GLU A 328 14.92 9.38 17.18
CA GLU A 328 16.33 9.46 16.79
C GLU A 328 16.44 9.88 15.33
N PHE A 329 17.43 10.71 15.02
CA PHE A 329 17.63 11.22 13.66
C PHE A 329 18.82 10.56 13.01
N LEU A 330 18.59 9.92 11.86
CA LEU A 330 19.66 9.60 10.93
C LEU A 330 19.95 10.86 10.12
N HIS A 331 21.21 11.29 10.08
CA HIS A 331 21.63 12.46 9.32
C HIS A 331 22.68 12.10 8.29
N SER A 332 22.53 12.64 7.08
CA SER A 332 23.58 12.63 6.06
C SER A 332 24.15 14.03 5.93
N ALA A 333 25.47 14.14 6.03
CA ALA A 333 26.15 15.42 5.86
C ALA A 333 26.02 15.90 4.40
N LEU A 334 26.28 17.18 4.18
CA LEU A 334 26.70 17.63 2.85
C LEU A 334 28.14 17.19 2.68
N ALA A 335 28.47 16.52 1.58
CA ALA A 335 29.87 16.30 1.25
C ALA A 335 30.49 17.67 1.00
N ASN A 336 31.37 18.12 1.89
CA ASN A 336 32.18 19.31 1.65
C ASN A 336 33.06 19.00 0.43
N GLY A 337 32.94 19.81 -0.63
CA GLY A 337 33.82 19.77 -1.79
C GLY A 337 35.27 20.13 -1.48
#